data_AF-A0A0A0BIF9-F1
#
_entry.id   AF-A0A0A0BIF9-F1
#
_cell.length_a   1.000
_cell.length_b   1.000
_cell.length_c   1.000
_cell.angle_alpha   90.00
_cell.angle_beta   90.00
_cell.angle_gamma   90.00
#
_symmetry.space_group_name_H-M   'P 1'
#
loop_
_entity.id
_entity.type
_entity.pdbx_description
1 polymer ?
#
loop_
_entity_poly.entity_id
_entity_poly.type
_entity_poly.pdbx_seq_one_letter_code
_entity_poly.pdbx_strand_id
1 'polypeptide(L)'
;MRSKFKKKLDLTKNFNQVQVFFLLKIMAQISGLKPGKAYHKIVNAHIYEDQLELMRDVQLKREPFASPKLHINPEIKSLSDLETWVTLSDFEVEGYQSHEPIAYPFSV
;
A
#
# COMPACT_ATOMS: atom_id res chain seq x y z
N MET A 1 30.24 -16.40 -4.22
CA MET A 1 29.05 -16.32 -3.35
C MET A 1 27.89 -15.79 -4.17
N ARG A 2 26.79 -16.54 -4.29
CA ARG A 2 25.66 -16.17 -5.15
C ARG A 2 24.80 -15.11 -4.45
N SER A 3 25.02 -13.85 -4.83
CA SER A 3 24.06 -12.75 -4.67
C SER A 3 22.72 -13.17 -5.29
N LYS A 4 21.70 -13.38 -4.46
CA LYS A 4 20.31 -13.52 -4.90
C LYS A 4 19.47 -12.60 -4.03
N PHE A 5 19.48 -11.32 -4.37
CA PHE A 5 18.55 -10.32 -3.83
C PHE A 5 17.13 -10.63 -4.36
N LYS A 6 16.14 -10.71 -3.47
CA LYS A 6 14.76 -11.13 -3.82
C LYS A 6 13.69 -10.35 -3.04
N LYS A 7 13.29 -9.18 -3.56
CA LYS A 7 12.04 -8.37 -3.35
C LYS A 7 11.87 -7.50 -2.06
N LYS A 8 11.80 -6.18 -2.33
CA LYS A 8 11.96 -4.94 -1.55
C LYS A 8 11.00 -4.71 -0.34
N LEU A 9 11.56 -4.39 0.84
CA LEU A 9 10.81 -3.93 2.02
C LEU A 9 10.36 -2.45 1.94
N ASP A 10 11.03 -1.61 1.14
CA ASP A 10 10.79 -0.16 1.24
C ASP A 10 9.85 0.31 0.14
N LEU A 11 10.25 0.12 -1.12
CA LEU A 11 9.43 0.45 -2.28
C LEU A 11 8.22 -0.48 -2.37
N THR A 12 8.42 -1.79 -2.54
CA THR A 12 7.34 -2.71 -2.92
C THR A 12 6.36 -3.00 -1.78
N LYS A 13 6.82 -3.06 -0.52
CA LYS A 13 5.93 -3.37 0.61
C LYS A 13 4.85 -2.32 0.83
N ASN A 14 5.17 -1.04 0.66
CA ASN A 14 4.21 0.06 0.83
C ASN A 14 3.06 -0.05 -0.18
N PHE A 15 3.38 -0.32 -1.45
CA PHE A 15 2.37 -0.57 -2.48
C PHE A 15 1.54 -1.83 -2.17
N ASN A 16 2.19 -2.95 -1.80
CA ASN A 16 1.48 -4.20 -1.47
C ASN A 16 0.48 -4.00 -0.32
N GLN A 17 0.84 -3.19 0.68
CA GLN A 17 -0.02 -2.95 1.83
C GLN A 17 -1.30 -2.20 1.45
N VAL A 18 -1.18 -1.14 0.67
CA VAL A 18 -2.34 -0.37 0.21
C VAL A 18 -3.23 -1.22 -0.70
N GLN A 19 -2.63 -2.00 -1.60
CA GLN A 19 -3.37 -2.92 -2.48
C GLN A 19 -4.18 -3.96 -1.70
N VAL A 20 -3.60 -4.57 -0.67
CA VAL A 20 -4.31 -5.55 0.17
C VAL A 20 -5.44 -4.89 0.95
N PHE A 21 -5.25 -3.68 1.49
CA PHE A 21 -6.31 -2.97 2.21
C PHE A 21 -7.45 -2.54 1.29
N PHE A 22 -7.11 -2.04 0.10
CA PHE A 22 -8.08 -1.74 -0.94
C PHE A 22 -8.88 -2.99 -1.29
N LEU A 23 -8.21 -4.10 -1.60
CA LEU A 23 -8.84 -5.37 -1.94
C LEU A 23 -9.77 -5.86 -0.82
N LEU A 24 -9.31 -5.84 0.43
CA LEU A 24 -10.13 -6.23 1.57
C LEU A 24 -11.41 -5.37 1.67
N LYS A 25 -11.28 -4.04 1.50
CA LYS A 25 -12.40 -3.12 1.62
C LYS A 25 -13.39 -3.26 0.48
N ILE A 26 -12.92 -3.32 -0.77
CA ILE A 26 -13.79 -3.44 -1.94
C ILE A 26 -14.49 -4.79 -1.99
N MET A 27 -13.79 -5.89 -1.68
CA MET A 27 -14.39 -7.22 -1.63
C MET A 27 -15.46 -7.31 -0.55
N ALA A 28 -15.22 -6.71 0.63
CA ALA A 28 -16.24 -6.64 1.67
C ALA A 28 -17.48 -5.87 1.18
N GLN A 29 -17.30 -4.72 0.53
CA GLN A 29 -18.41 -3.93 0.00
C GLN A 29 -19.27 -4.71 -1.01
N ILE A 30 -18.66 -5.28 -2.05
CA ILE A 30 -19.40 -5.98 -3.12
C ILE A 30 -19.98 -7.33 -2.69
N SER A 31 -19.54 -7.87 -1.55
CA SER A 31 -20.11 -9.09 -0.95
C SER A 31 -21.11 -8.80 0.17
N GLY A 32 -21.40 -7.53 0.47
CA GLY A 32 -22.30 -7.14 1.57
C GLY A 32 -21.75 -7.45 2.97
N LEU A 33 -20.42 -7.61 3.09
CA LEU A 33 -19.72 -7.91 4.34
C LEU A 33 -19.05 -6.66 4.93
N LYS A 34 -18.54 -6.79 6.15
CA LYS A 34 -17.68 -5.78 6.79
C LYS A 34 -16.20 -6.18 6.64
N PRO A 35 -15.29 -5.25 6.30
CA PRO A 35 -13.87 -5.57 6.22
C PRO A 35 -13.35 -6.00 7.60
N GLY A 36 -12.65 -7.12 7.63
CA GLY A 36 -12.01 -7.65 8.84
C GLY A 36 -10.60 -7.11 9.04
N LYS A 37 -9.64 -8.02 9.25
CA LYS A 37 -8.22 -7.69 9.41
C LYS A 37 -7.40 -8.34 8.30
N ALA A 38 -6.48 -7.60 7.72
CA ALA A 38 -5.45 -8.15 6.83
C ALA A 38 -4.17 -8.42 7.63
N TYR A 39 -3.60 -9.61 7.46
CA TYR A 39 -2.32 -10.00 8.06
C TYR A 39 -1.27 -10.18 6.97
N HIS A 40 -0.12 -9.53 7.13
CA HIS A 40 1.03 -9.72 6.24
C HIS A 40 2.02 -10.68 6.87
N LYS A 41 2.19 -11.86 6.26
CA LYS A 41 3.28 -12.78 6.59
C LYS A 41 4.44 -12.56 5.63
N ILE A 42 5.57 -12.11 6.16
CA ILE A 42 6.79 -11.89 5.38
C ILE A 42 7.79 -12.99 5.75
N VAL A 43 8.24 -13.75 4.76
CA VAL A 43 9.19 -14.87 4.97
C VAL A 43 10.64 -14.40 4.84
N ASN A 44 10.90 -13.47 3.93
CA ASN A 44 12.21 -12.85 3.75
C ASN A 44 12.03 -11.34 3.65
N ALA A 45 12.35 -10.64 4.74
CA ALA A 45 12.37 -9.19 4.80
C ALA A 45 13.83 -8.71 4.62
N HIS A 46 14.07 -7.81 3.68
CA HIS A 46 15.39 -7.23 3.45
C HIS A 46 15.27 -5.83 2.84
N ILE A 47 16.33 -5.06 3.05
CA ILE A 47 16.56 -3.72 2.51
C ILE A 47 17.77 -3.82 1.57
N TYR A 48 17.73 -3.12 0.44
CA TYR A 48 18.90 -3.06 -0.44
C TYR A 48 19.95 -2.11 0.13
N GLU A 49 21.23 -2.39 -0.13
CA GLU A 49 22.33 -1.60 0.43
C GLU A 49 22.26 -0.12 0.02
N ASP A 50 21.87 0.15 -1.23
CA ASP A 50 21.65 1.50 -1.78
C ASP A 50 20.40 2.21 -1.23
N GLN A 51 19.54 1.50 -0.50
CA GLN A 51 18.34 2.04 0.17
C GLN A 51 18.56 2.26 1.67
N LEU A 52 19.60 1.66 2.25
CA LEU A 52 19.79 1.58 3.69
C LEU A 52 19.96 2.95 4.36
N GLU A 53 20.75 3.84 3.77
CA GLU A 53 20.98 5.18 4.33
C GLU A 53 19.69 6.01 4.35
N LEU A 54 18.93 6.03 3.24
CA LEU A 54 17.64 6.70 3.16
C LEU A 54 16.64 6.14 4.16
N MET A 55 16.60 4.82 4.34
CA MET A 55 15.71 4.19 5.31
C MET A 55 16.11 4.58 6.75
N ARG A 56 17.38 4.37 7.12
CA ARG A 56 17.89 4.58 8.49
C ARG A 56 17.86 6.04 8.92
N ASP A 57 18.31 6.93 8.04
CA ASP A 57 18.64 8.32 8.40
C ASP A 57 17.54 9.31 8.03
N VAL A 58 16.63 8.94 7.11
CA VAL A 58 15.51 9.80 6.68
C VAL A 58 14.17 9.20 7.10
N GLN A 59 13.81 8.03 6.59
CA GLN A 59 12.47 7.46 6.80
C GLN A 59 12.19 7.12 8.27
N LEU A 60 13.12 6.44 8.95
CA LEU A 60 12.97 6.03 10.35
C LEU A 60 13.09 7.21 11.35
N LYS A 61 13.41 8.42 10.88
CA LYS A 61 13.44 9.64 11.70
C LYS A 61 12.16 10.46 11.63
N ARG A 62 11.21 10.07 10.77
CA ARG A 62 9.93 10.75 10.59
C ARG A 62 8.90 10.26 11.59
N GLU A 63 8.23 11.18 12.26
CA GLU A 63 7.05 10.87 13.08
C GLU A 63 5.84 10.56 12.19
N PRO A 64 5.13 9.43 12.39
CA PRO A 64 3.95 9.10 11.60
C PRO A 64 2.81 10.11 11.79
N PHE A 65 2.15 10.50 10.68
CA PHE A 65 0.87 11.21 10.75
C PHE A 65 -0.29 10.26 11.06
N ALA A 66 -1.45 10.84 11.37
CA ALA A 66 -2.69 10.08 11.49
C ALA A 66 -2.98 9.31 10.19
N SER A 67 -3.55 8.11 10.32
CA SER A 67 -3.89 7.29 9.15
C SER A 67 -5.03 7.94 8.34
N PRO A 68 -4.94 7.94 7.00
CA PRO A 68 -6.02 8.42 6.15
C PRO A 68 -7.23 7.49 6.18
N LYS A 69 -8.35 7.96 5.65
CA LYS A 69 -9.54 7.14 5.38
C LYS A 69 -9.77 7.04 3.89
N LEU A 70 -9.90 5.82 3.38
CA LEU A 70 -10.37 5.57 2.02
C LEU A 70 -11.90 5.55 2.01
N HIS A 71 -12.55 6.36 1.19
CA HIS A 71 -13.97 6.25 0.84
C HIS A 71 -14.10 5.63 -0.55
N ILE A 72 -15.08 4.74 -0.69
CA ILE A 72 -15.38 4.04 -1.93
C ILE A 72 -16.83 4.37 -2.27
N ASN A 73 -17.10 4.73 -3.52
CA ASN A 73 -18.45 4.98 -4.01
C ASN A 73 -19.37 3.80 -3.61
N PRO A 74 -20.43 4.04 -2.83
CA PRO A 74 -21.32 2.98 -2.38
C PRO A 74 -22.05 2.30 -3.53
N GLU A 75 -22.20 2.93 -4.69
CA GLU A 75 -22.87 2.36 -5.87
C GLU A 75 -22.08 1.23 -6.54
N ILE A 76 -20.81 1.02 -6.16
CA ILE A 76 -20.03 -0.14 -6.61
C ILE A 76 -20.51 -1.38 -5.84
N LYS A 77 -21.21 -2.29 -6.52
CA LYS A 77 -21.86 -3.47 -5.89
C LYS A 77 -21.33 -4.80 -6.40
N SER A 78 -20.55 -4.83 -7.48
CA SER A 78 -20.11 -6.06 -8.13
C SER A 78 -18.71 -5.93 -8.74
N LEU A 79 -18.12 -7.07 -9.12
CA LEU A 79 -16.89 -7.08 -9.93
C LEU A 79 -17.13 -6.47 -11.32
N SER A 80 -18.32 -6.67 -11.90
CA SER A 80 -18.66 -6.09 -13.20
C SER A 80 -18.62 -4.56 -13.18
N ASP A 81 -19.02 -3.93 -12.07
CA ASP A 81 -18.96 -2.47 -11.93
C ASP A 81 -17.51 -1.97 -12.03
N LEU A 82 -16.60 -2.63 -11.31
CA LEU A 82 -15.16 -2.33 -11.31
C LEU A 82 -14.53 -2.45 -12.71
N GLU A 83 -15.04 -3.36 -13.54
CA GLU A 83 -14.51 -3.62 -14.88
C GLU A 83 -15.14 -2.74 -15.98
N THR A 84 -16.25 -2.03 -15.70
CA THR A 84 -17.05 -1.39 -16.76
C THR A 84 -17.15 0.13 -16.64
N TRP A 85 -17.61 0.65 -15.50
CA TRP A 85 -17.92 2.07 -15.36
C TRP A 85 -17.15 2.77 -14.25
N VAL A 86 -16.59 2.02 -13.30
CA VAL A 86 -15.82 2.60 -12.18
C VAL A 86 -14.57 3.30 -12.69
N THR A 87 -14.33 4.48 -12.12
CA THR A 87 -13.21 5.35 -12.44
C THR A 87 -12.46 5.75 -11.17
N LEU A 88 -11.34 6.45 -11.33
CA LEU A 88 -10.58 6.95 -10.18
C LEU A 88 -11.36 7.97 -9.33
N SER A 89 -12.35 8.67 -9.90
CA SER A 89 -13.20 9.61 -9.14
C SER A 89 -14.18 8.93 -8.19
N ASP A 90 -14.36 7.61 -8.29
CA ASP A 90 -15.18 6.83 -7.36
C ASP A 90 -14.48 6.49 -6.04
N PHE A 91 -13.25 7.00 -5.87
CA PHE A 91 -12.43 6.77 -4.69
C PHE A 91 -11.92 8.10 -4.15
N GLU A 92 -12.05 8.28 -2.83
CA GLU A 92 -11.54 9.47 -2.14
C GLU A 92 -10.65 9.03 -0.98
N VAL A 93 -9.53 9.74 -0.79
CA VAL A 93 -8.66 9.53 0.36
C VAL A 93 -8.72 10.78 1.24
N GLU A 94 -9.48 10.70 2.32
CA GLU A 94 -9.67 11.80 3.27
C GLU A 94 -8.54 11.81 4.30
N GLY A 95 -8.03 13.00 4.61
CA GLY A 95 -7.05 13.21 5.67
C GLY A 95 -5.66 12.64 5.37
N TYR A 96 -5.34 12.39 4.10
CA TYR A 96 -3.99 11.96 3.72
C TYR A 96 -2.98 13.08 3.92
N GLN A 97 -2.01 12.81 4.79
CA GLN A 97 -0.83 13.63 5.00
C GLN A 97 0.40 12.78 4.76
N SER A 98 1.40 13.36 4.10
CA SER A 98 2.67 12.70 3.85
C SER A 98 3.81 13.67 4.08
N HIS A 99 4.93 13.16 4.57
CA HIS A 99 6.21 13.86 4.53
C HIS A 99 6.69 14.01 3.09
N GLU A 100 7.71 14.84 2.87
CA GLU A 100 8.36 14.98 1.56
C GLU A 100 8.74 13.61 0.97
N PRO A 101 8.55 13.39 -0.34
CA PRO A 101 8.83 12.11 -0.96
C PRO A 101 10.31 11.72 -0.82
N ILE A 102 10.58 10.45 -0.57
CA ILE A 102 11.94 9.88 -0.61
C ILE A 102 12.11 9.15 -1.93
N ALA A 103 13.05 9.60 -2.75
CA ALA A 103 13.40 8.93 -4.00
C ALA A 103 14.37 7.76 -3.73
N TYR A 104 13.84 6.60 -3.35
CA TYR A 104 14.65 5.39 -3.22
C TYR A 104 15.16 4.92 -4.60
N PRO A 105 16.45 4.54 -4.71
CA PRO A 105 16.97 3.99 -5.95
C PRO A 105 16.28 2.68 -6.32
N PHE A 106 15.99 2.52 -7.62
CA PHE A 106 15.47 1.25 -8.13
C PHE A 106 16.61 0.28 -8.40
N SER A 107 16.85 -0.61 -7.44
CA SER A 107 17.81 -1.72 -7.62
C SER A 107 17.18 -2.81 -8.50
N VAL A 108 17.91 -3.27 -9.51
CA VAL A 108 17.57 -4.36 -10.45
C VAL A 108 18.11 -5.71 -9.98
#